data_AF-A0A117NLS3-F1
#
_entry.id   AF-A0A117NLS3-F1
#
_cell.length_a   1.000
_cell.length_b   1.000
_cell.length_c   1.000
_cell.angle_alpha   90.00
_cell.angle_beta   90.00
_cell.angle_gamma   90.00
#
_symmetry.space_group_name_H-M   'P 1'
#
loop_
_entity.id
_entity.type
_entity.pdbx_description
1 polymer ?
#
loop_
_entity_poly.entity_id
_entity_poly.type
_entity_poly.pdbx_seq_one_letter_code
_entity_poly.pdbx_strand_id
1 'polypeptide(L)'
;MFTAVHGKRIQMQKGDVILTPSWNWHDHGKDGSGPMIWLDGLDLPNFRHFPVHFVEHFEQSRYPAENADTSASPIVFPWARMKAQLDQEQGNWTTQRYLKEDGSEVSRILGGCAERLNTSTSSPARRETTSAVYHVITGSGTSQVGDQTLTWKTGDTFCIPSWYKYQHFANEGETVYFYRFDDKPMITALGFYRTEEMDVESLVSA
;
A
#
# COMPACT_ATOMS: atom_id res chain seq x y z
N MET A 1 -12.99 -16.15 0.28
CA MET A 1 -13.58 -14.80 0.22
C MET A 1 -13.27 -14.28 -1.17
N PHE A 2 -14.15 -13.46 -1.71
CA PHE A 2 -13.93 -12.84 -3.01
C PHE A 2 -14.25 -11.35 -2.94
N THR A 3 -13.65 -10.62 -3.86
CA THR A 3 -14.12 -9.31 -4.28
C THR A 3 -14.62 -9.45 -5.71
N ALA A 4 -15.78 -8.90 -6.03
CA ALA A 4 -16.19 -8.75 -7.43
C ALA A 4 -15.93 -7.31 -7.85
N VAL A 5 -15.24 -7.11 -8.96
CA VAL A 5 -14.93 -5.78 -9.51
C VAL A 5 -15.37 -5.76 -10.96
N HIS A 6 -16.35 -4.92 -11.26
CA HIS A 6 -16.94 -4.71 -12.58
C HIS A 6 -17.21 -6.02 -13.34
N GLY A 7 -17.93 -6.93 -12.69
CA GLY A 7 -18.34 -8.22 -13.24
C GLY A 7 -17.30 -9.33 -13.17
N LYS A 8 -16.11 -9.06 -12.61
CA LYS A 8 -15.07 -10.08 -12.41
C LYS A 8 -14.95 -10.44 -10.93
N ARG A 9 -15.31 -11.66 -10.58
CA ARG A 9 -15.18 -12.21 -9.24
C ARG A 9 -13.79 -12.81 -9.04
N ILE A 10 -13.03 -12.19 -8.14
CA ILE A 10 -11.62 -12.44 -7.85
C ILE A 10 -11.49 -13.03 -6.44
N GLN A 11 -10.73 -14.11 -6.30
CA GLN A 11 -10.48 -14.73 -5.01
C GLN A 11 -9.44 -13.92 -4.20
N MET A 12 -9.71 -13.73 -2.92
CA MET A 12 -8.80 -13.02 -2.01
C MET A 12 -7.96 -14.03 -1.23
N GLN A 13 -6.63 -13.86 -1.25
CA GLN A 13 -5.70 -14.66 -0.45
C GLN A 13 -4.93 -13.78 0.54
N LYS A 14 -4.35 -14.41 1.57
CA LYS A 14 -3.63 -13.69 2.63
C LYS A 14 -2.40 -12.98 2.04
N GLY A 15 -2.32 -11.67 2.27
CA GLY A 15 -1.19 -10.81 1.89
C GLY A 15 -1.32 -10.19 0.50
N ASP A 16 -2.24 -10.66 -0.33
CA ASP A 16 -2.44 -10.09 -1.66
C ASP A 16 -2.95 -8.65 -1.58
N VAL A 17 -2.49 -7.81 -2.49
CA VAL A 17 -3.07 -6.49 -2.72
C VAL A 17 -4.03 -6.60 -3.90
N ILE A 18 -5.27 -6.13 -3.71
CA ILE A 18 -6.30 -6.16 -4.75
C ILE A 18 -6.88 -4.76 -4.90
N LEU A 19 -6.97 -4.29 -6.14
CA LEU A 19 -7.49 -2.95 -6.44
C LEU A 19 -8.99 -2.99 -6.70
N THR A 20 -9.69 -1.95 -6.23
CA THR A 20 -11.05 -1.58 -6.62
C THR A 20 -11.00 -0.19 -7.29
N PRO A 21 -10.62 -0.10 -8.57
CA PRO A 21 -10.37 1.18 -9.22
C PRO A 21 -11.60 2.09 -9.23
N SER A 22 -11.38 3.41 -9.23
CA SER A 22 -12.44 4.42 -9.23
C SER A 22 -13.51 4.13 -10.28
N TRP A 23 -14.77 4.38 -9.91
CA TRP A 23 -15.93 4.24 -10.79
C TRP A 23 -16.23 2.81 -11.29
N ASN A 24 -15.68 1.78 -10.62
CA ASN A 24 -16.04 0.40 -10.88
C ASN A 24 -17.02 -0.09 -9.81
N TRP A 25 -18.10 -0.74 -10.24
CA TRP A 25 -18.94 -1.54 -9.36
C TRP A 25 -18.07 -2.55 -8.61
N HIS A 26 -18.17 -2.58 -7.29
CA HIS A 26 -17.47 -3.58 -6.51
C HIS A 26 -18.33 -4.07 -5.35
N ASP A 27 -18.18 -5.34 -5.03
CA ASP A 27 -18.76 -5.94 -3.84
C ASP A 27 -17.83 -6.99 -3.25
N HIS A 28 -18.16 -7.43 -2.04
CA HIS A 28 -17.42 -8.48 -1.36
C HIS A 28 -18.37 -9.60 -0.97
N GLY A 29 -17.83 -10.81 -0.90
CA GLY A 29 -18.59 -11.96 -0.46
C GLY A 29 -17.69 -13.12 -0.05
N LYS A 30 -18.30 -14.17 0.46
CA LYS A 30 -17.56 -15.31 0.99
C LYS A 30 -18.35 -16.60 0.85
N ASP A 31 -17.70 -17.59 0.26
CA ASP A 31 -18.27 -18.94 0.10
C ASP A 31 -17.87 -19.91 1.22
N GLY A 32 -16.73 -19.65 1.89
CA GLY A 32 -16.19 -20.52 2.94
C GLY A 32 -16.80 -20.27 4.33
N SER A 33 -16.36 -21.01 5.34
CA SER A 33 -16.68 -20.81 6.76
C SER A 33 -15.64 -19.91 7.47
N GLY A 34 -15.95 -19.40 8.67
CA GLY A 34 -15.03 -18.57 9.49
C GLY A 34 -14.97 -17.07 9.13
N PRO A 35 -14.36 -16.18 9.93
CA PRO A 35 -14.19 -14.78 9.57
C PRO A 35 -12.99 -14.59 8.62
N MET A 36 -13.01 -13.49 7.84
CA MET A 36 -11.82 -12.94 7.17
C MET A 36 -11.68 -11.49 7.61
N ILE A 37 -10.44 -11.08 7.88
CA ILE A 37 -10.08 -9.72 8.26
C ILE A 37 -9.13 -9.19 7.18
N TRP A 38 -9.39 -7.96 6.72
CA TRP A 38 -8.55 -7.25 5.77
C TRP A 38 -8.45 -5.77 6.14
N LEU A 39 -7.62 -5.02 5.41
CA LEU A 39 -7.43 -3.58 5.56
C LEU A 39 -7.80 -2.91 4.25
N ASP A 40 -8.68 -1.92 4.31
CA ASP A 40 -9.01 -1.07 3.17
C ASP A 40 -8.23 0.25 3.24
N GLY A 41 -7.58 0.61 2.13
CA GLY A 41 -6.93 1.91 1.94
C GLY A 41 -7.69 2.73 0.91
N LEU A 42 -8.28 3.85 1.32
CA LEU A 42 -9.03 4.75 0.44
C LEU A 42 -8.55 6.19 0.59
N ASP A 43 -8.74 6.97 -0.48
CA ASP A 43 -8.45 8.39 -0.56
C ASP A 43 -9.60 9.27 -0.03
N LEU A 44 -10.55 8.69 0.72
CA LEU A 44 -11.71 9.37 1.29
C LEU A 44 -11.40 10.71 1.98
N PRO A 45 -10.30 10.87 2.76
CA PRO A 45 -9.98 12.14 3.38
C PRO A 45 -9.78 13.30 2.38
N ASN A 46 -9.30 13.01 1.16
CA ASN A 46 -9.11 14.03 0.13
C ASN A 46 -10.42 14.71 -0.26
N PHE A 47 -11.54 14.00 -0.16
CA PHE A 47 -12.85 14.54 -0.51
C PHE A 47 -13.39 15.57 0.46
N ARG A 48 -12.79 15.70 1.65
CA ARG A 48 -13.07 16.81 2.56
C ARG A 48 -12.61 18.16 2.00
N HIS A 49 -11.57 18.13 1.15
CA HIS A 49 -10.95 19.32 0.58
C HIS A 49 -11.37 19.53 -0.88
N PHE A 50 -11.56 18.44 -1.63
CA PHE A 50 -12.03 18.47 -3.01
C PHE A 50 -13.44 17.87 -3.09
N PRO A 51 -14.48 18.65 -3.46
CA PRO A 51 -15.86 18.15 -3.52
C PRO A 51 -16.10 17.28 -4.76
N VAL A 52 -15.41 16.13 -4.82
CA VAL A 52 -15.43 15.18 -5.95
C VAL A 52 -15.85 13.77 -5.54
N HIS A 53 -16.52 13.63 -4.38
CA HIS A 53 -17.05 12.36 -3.90
C HIS A 53 -18.44 12.09 -4.48
N PHE A 54 -18.53 11.09 -5.36
CA PHE A 54 -19.78 10.62 -5.96
C PHE A 54 -20.01 9.16 -5.60
N VAL A 55 -21.26 8.80 -5.34
CA VAL A 55 -21.69 7.43 -5.07
C VAL A 55 -22.95 7.13 -5.86
N GLU A 56 -22.98 5.95 -6.49
CA GLU A 56 -24.16 5.40 -7.15
C GLU A 56 -24.39 4.00 -6.56
N HIS A 57 -25.65 3.69 -6.24
CA HIS A 57 -26.03 2.36 -5.77
C HIS A 57 -26.61 1.57 -6.92
N PHE A 58 -26.17 0.33 -7.06
CA PHE A 58 -26.77 -0.59 -8.03
C PHE A 58 -28.21 -0.94 -7.62
N GLU A 59 -29.11 -1.09 -8.58
CA GLU A 59 -30.53 -1.34 -8.29
C GLU A 59 -30.76 -2.66 -7.55
N GLN A 60 -29.96 -3.68 -7.86
CA GLN A 60 -30.00 -4.98 -7.19
C GLN A 60 -28.95 -5.05 -6.07
N SER A 61 -29.08 -6.06 -5.21
CA SER A 61 -28.16 -6.25 -4.07
C SER A 61 -26.71 -6.53 -4.47
N ARG A 62 -26.46 -6.99 -5.70
CA ARG A 62 -25.13 -7.27 -6.25
C ARG A 62 -25.08 -6.96 -7.74
N TYR A 63 -23.95 -6.42 -8.19
CA TYR A 63 -23.64 -6.30 -9.60
C TYR A 63 -23.34 -7.70 -10.18
N PRO A 64 -23.87 -8.09 -11.35
CA PRO A 64 -23.61 -9.40 -11.94
C PRO A 64 -22.11 -9.64 -12.13
N ALA A 65 -21.60 -10.78 -11.66
CA ALA A 65 -20.19 -11.13 -11.78
C ALA A 65 -19.95 -12.62 -11.99
N GLU A 66 -18.93 -12.93 -12.78
CA GLU A 66 -18.47 -14.29 -13.07
C GLU A 66 -17.10 -14.54 -12.47
N ASN A 67 -16.80 -15.80 -12.14
CA ASN A 67 -15.49 -16.19 -11.66
C ASN A 67 -14.43 -15.88 -12.73
N ALA A 68 -13.44 -15.08 -12.36
CA ALA A 68 -12.29 -14.78 -13.21
C ALA A 68 -11.05 -15.54 -12.70
N ASP A 69 -10.12 -15.81 -13.63
CA ASP A 69 -8.80 -16.30 -13.26
C ASP A 69 -8.07 -15.22 -12.46
N THR A 70 -7.94 -15.44 -11.15
CA THR A 70 -7.29 -14.51 -10.22
C THR A 70 -5.81 -14.35 -10.53
N SER A 71 -5.15 -15.40 -11.06
CA SER A 71 -3.72 -15.38 -11.34
C SER A 71 -3.35 -14.51 -12.56
N ALA A 72 -4.31 -14.29 -13.46
CA ALA A 72 -4.16 -13.47 -14.66
C ALA A 72 -4.80 -12.08 -14.53
N SER A 73 -5.29 -11.72 -13.33
CA SER A 73 -6.01 -10.46 -13.13
C SER A 73 -5.07 -9.27 -12.98
N PRO A 74 -5.24 -8.18 -13.74
CA PRO A 74 -4.36 -7.01 -13.67
C PRO A 74 -4.57 -6.14 -12.42
N ILE A 75 -5.61 -6.45 -11.62
CA ILE A 75 -5.93 -5.77 -10.37
C ILE A 75 -5.48 -6.55 -9.14
N VAL A 76 -4.82 -7.70 -9.32
CA VAL A 76 -4.34 -8.56 -8.23
C VAL A 76 -2.83 -8.57 -8.23
N PHE A 77 -2.24 -8.32 -7.06
CA PHE A 77 -0.81 -8.36 -6.84
C PHE A 77 -0.50 -9.42 -5.78
N PRO A 78 -0.14 -10.64 -6.19
CA PRO A 78 0.08 -11.75 -5.27
C PRO A 78 1.26 -11.48 -4.33
N TRP A 79 1.05 -11.71 -3.02
CA TRP A 79 2.12 -11.53 -2.03
C TRP A 79 3.33 -12.42 -2.30
N ALA A 80 3.09 -13.67 -2.70
CA ALA A 80 4.17 -14.61 -2.99
C ALA A 80 5.14 -14.08 -4.07
N ARG A 81 4.61 -13.37 -5.08
CA ARG A 81 5.43 -12.75 -6.14
C ARG A 81 6.21 -11.55 -5.60
N MET A 82 5.55 -10.64 -4.88
CA MET A 82 6.20 -9.46 -4.29
C MET A 82 7.28 -9.85 -3.29
N LYS A 83 7.00 -10.81 -2.40
CA LYS A 83 7.96 -11.33 -1.42
C LYS A 83 9.18 -11.93 -2.11
N ALA A 84 8.99 -12.72 -3.16
CA ALA A 84 10.09 -13.30 -3.92
C ALA A 84 10.99 -12.23 -4.56
N GLN A 85 10.40 -11.13 -5.07
CA GLN A 85 11.16 -9.99 -5.60
C GLN A 85 11.97 -9.29 -4.49
N LEU A 86 11.34 -8.98 -3.36
CA LEU A 86 12.03 -8.40 -2.21
C LEU A 86 13.18 -9.29 -1.70
N ASP A 87 13.00 -10.60 -1.73
CA ASP A 87 13.98 -11.57 -1.25
C ASP A 87 15.21 -11.69 -2.15
N GLN A 88 15.07 -11.38 -3.44
CA GLN A 88 16.18 -11.37 -4.40
C GLN A 88 17.06 -10.13 -4.26
N GLU A 89 16.54 -9.03 -3.71
CA GLU A 89 17.30 -7.80 -3.53
C GLU A 89 18.40 -7.96 -2.47
N GLN A 90 19.56 -7.38 -2.75
CA GLN A 90 20.70 -7.40 -1.85
C GLN A 90 20.57 -6.32 -0.76
N GLY A 91 21.29 -6.50 0.34
CA GLY A 91 21.34 -5.54 1.45
C GLY A 91 20.25 -5.76 2.51
N ASN A 92 20.33 -4.93 3.54
CA ASN A 92 19.53 -5.10 4.76
C ASN A 92 18.12 -4.54 4.66
N TRP A 93 17.87 -3.64 3.72
CA TRP A 93 16.58 -3.04 3.48
C TRP A 93 16.34 -2.89 1.97
N THR A 94 15.10 -3.14 1.54
CA THR A 94 14.65 -2.87 0.18
C THR A 94 13.18 -2.47 0.18
N THR A 95 12.75 -1.75 -0.87
CA THR A 95 11.36 -1.41 -1.12
C THR A 95 11.01 -1.61 -2.59
N GLN A 96 9.82 -2.12 -2.87
CA GLN A 96 9.32 -2.37 -4.22
C GLN A 96 7.90 -1.84 -4.37
N ARG A 97 7.65 -1.00 -5.38
CA ARG A 97 6.32 -0.45 -5.68
C ARG A 97 5.42 -1.53 -6.29
N TYR A 98 4.14 -1.53 -5.92
CA TYR A 98 3.12 -2.20 -6.70
C TYR A 98 2.84 -1.34 -7.92
N LEU A 99 3.23 -1.82 -9.10
CA LEU A 99 3.06 -1.14 -10.39
C LEU A 99 2.26 -2.04 -11.33
N LYS A 100 1.49 -1.43 -12.22
CA LYS A 100 0.82 -2.13 -13.32
C LYS A 100 1.86 -2.71 -14.27
N GLU A 101 1.42 -3.58 -15.17
CA GLU A 101 2.30 -4.23 -16.16
C GLU A 101 3.05 -3.24 -17.06
N ASP A 102 2.46 -2.07 -17.32
CA ASP A 102 3.08 -0.98 -18.07
C ASP A 102 4.08 -0.15 -17.25
N GLY A 103 4.32 -0.50 -15.99
CA GLY A 103 5.21 0.19 -15.06
C GLY A 103 4.58 1.43 -14.39
N SER A 104 3.32 1.75 -14.69
CA SER A 104 2.62 2.88 -14.06
C SER A 104 2.10 2.54 -12.67
N GLU A 105 1.84 3.58 -11.87
CA GLU A 105 1.24 3.45 -10.55
C GLU A 105 -0.15 2.79 -10.58
N VAL A 106 -0.47 2.06 -9.51
CA VAL A 106 -1.76 1.36 -9.35
C VAL A 106 -2.95 2.33 -9.41
N SER A 107 -2.78 3.55 -8.91
CA SER A 107 -3.74 4.66 -8.99
C SER A 107 -3.01 5.99 -9.21
N ARG A 108 -3.75 7.01 -9.64
CA ARG A 108 -3.25 8.39 -9.74
C ARG A 108 -3.19 9.09 -8.40
N ILE A 109 -3.84 8.55 -7.37
CA ILE A 109 -3.97 9.20 -6.06
C ILE A 109 -3.14 8.44 -5.03
N LEU A 110 -3.45 7.16 -4.82
CA LEU A 110 -2.77 6.30 -3.87
C LEU A 110 -1.72 5.42 -4.55
N GLY A 111 -0.55 5.36 -3.93
CA GLY A 111 0.51 4.42 -4.23
C GLY A 111 0.48 3.23 -3.28
N GLY A 112 1.17 2.17 -3.66
CA GLY A 112 1.45 1.05 -2.78
C GLY A 112 2.89 0.58 -2.96
N CYS A 113 3.54 0.18 -1.89
CA CYS A 113 4.79 -0.57 -1.94
C CYS A 113 4.83 -1.64 -0.85
N ALA A 114 5.76 -2.57 -1.01
CA ALA A 114 6.17 -3.45 0.06
C ALA A 114 7.63 -3.15 0.41
N GLU A 115 8.00 -3.40 1.67
CA GLU A 115 9.36 -3.24 2.16
C GLU A 115 9.82 -4.54 2.84
N ARG A 116 11.10 -4.87 2.69
CA ARG A 116 11.78 -5.91 3.48
C ARG A 116 12.85 -5.25 4.32
N LEU A 117 12.92 -5.62 5.60
CA LEU A 117 13.97 -5.24 6.52
C LEU A 117 14.51 -6.49 7.22
N ASN A 118 15.80 -6.76 7.08
CA ASN A 118 16.43 -7.93 7.69
C ASN A 118 16.43 -7.81 9.22
N THR A 119 16.39 -8.96 9.90
CA THR A 119 16.50 -9.04 11.36
C THR A 119 17.67 -8.21 11.91
N SER A 120 17.48 -7.53 13.03
CA SER A 120 18.52 -6.75 13.71
C SER A 120 19.14 -5.63 12.87
N THR A 121 18.42 -5.11 11.87
CA THR A 121 18.88 -4.01 11.01
C THR A 121 17.89 -2.84 10.99
N SER A 122 18.26 -1.76 10.27
CA SER A 122 17.39 -0.59 10.12
C SER A 122 17.21 -0.21 8.65
N SER A 123 16.07 0.40 8.35
CA SER A 123 15.87 1.11 7.08
C SER A 123 16.75 2.36 7.03
N PRO A 124 16.95 2.99 5.87
CA PRO A 124 17.41 4.37 5.82
C PRO A 124 16.46 5.29 6.59
N ALA A 125 16.98 6.40 7.13
CA ALA A 125 16.16 7.48 7.62
C ALA A 125 15.53 8.22 6.43
N ARG A 126 14.24 8.50 6.50
CA ARG A 126 13.47 9.16 5.43
C ARG A 126 12.74 10.37 5.98
N ARG A 127 12.62 11.42 5.16
CA ARG A 127 11.67 12.52 5.36
C ARG A 127 11.21 12.98 3.99
N GLU A 128 9.91 12.90 3.76
CA GLU A 128 9.28 13.21 2.48
C GLU A 128 7.95 13.93 2.69
N THR A 129 7.47 14.64 1.66
CA THR A 129 6.17 15.34 1.73
C THR A 129 4.97 14.40 1.62
N THR A 130 5.20 13.12 1.38
CA THR A 130 4.13 12.11 1.37
C THR A 130 3.69 11.76 2.78
N SER A 131 2.41 11.42 2.92
CA SER A 131 1.92 10.69 4.09
C SER A 131 1.83 9.21 3.76
N ALA A 132 2.04 8.35 4.76
CA ALA A 132 2.02 6.91 4.55
C ALA A 132 1.34 6.17 5.71
N VAL A 133 0.75 5.03 5.40
CA VAL A 133 0.27 4.05 6.38
C VAL A 133 0.99 2.73 6.13
N TYR A 134 1.53 2.17 7.20
CA TYR A 134 2.24 0.90 7.22
C TYR A 134 1.39 -0.16 7.88
N HIS A 135 1.42 -1.37 7.34
CA HIS A 135 0.91 -2.58 7.97
C HIS A 135 2.04 -3.62 8.07
N VAL A 136 2.24 -4.19 9.26
CA VAL A 136 3.29 -5.18 9.49
C VAL A 136 2.81 -6.56 9.04
N ILE A 137 3.31 -7.04 7.91
CA ILE A 137 2.94 -8.35 7.35
C ILE A 137 3.52 -9.47 8.20
N THR A 138 4.80 -9.35 8.58
CA THR A 138 5.50 -10.27 9.50
C THR A 138 6.60 -9.55 10.29
N GLY A 139 7.06 -10.16 11.38
CA GLY A 139 8.16 -9.67 12.21
C GLY A 139 7.72 -8.72 13.34
N SER A 140 8.70 -8.08 13.97
CA SER A 140 8.51 -7.07 15.02
C SER A 140 9.67 -6.09 15.08
N GLY A 141 9.45 -4.94 15.71
CA GLY A 141 10.47 -3.89 15.78
C GLY A 141 9.94 -2.58 16.33
N THR A 142 10.67 -1.51 16.00
CA THR A 142 10.30 -0.14 16.36
C THR A 142 10.44 0.80 15.17
N SER A 143 9.64 1.86 15.16
CA SER A 143 9.77 2.98 14.24
C SER A 143 10.03 4.24 15.06
N GLN A 144 11.08 4.98 14.75
CA GLN A 144 11.22 6.36 15.21
C GLN A 144 10.48 7.25 14.22
N VAL A 145 9.56 8.10 14.68
CA VAL A 145 8.73 9.00 13.87
C VAL A 145 8.70 10.37 14.53
N GLY A 146 9.49 11.31 14.02
CA GLY A 146 9.83 12.54 14.75
C GLY A 146 10.41 12.19 16.12
N ASP A 147 9.82 12.73 17.18
CA ASP A 147 10.23 12.48 18.56
C ASP A 147 9.55 11.24 19.18
N GLN A 148 8.65 10.57 18.45
CA GLN A 148 7.92 9.41 18.96
C GLN A 148 8.58 8.09 18.56
N THR A 149 8.61 7.14 19.49
CA THR A 149 8.97 5.76 19.22
C THR A 149 7.72 4.89 19.23
N LEU A 150 7.46 4.20 18.13
CA LEU A 150 6.34 3.26 17.98
C LEU A 150 6.88 1.84 17.99
N THR A 151 6.44 1.01 18.93
CA THR A 151 6.72 -0.44 18.93
C THR A 151 5.62 -1.17 18.19
N TRP A 152 5.98 -2.11 17.31
CA TRP A 152 5.03 -2.84 16.48
C TRP A 152 5.42 -4.30 16.31
N LYS A 153 4.43 -5.13 15.99
CA LYS A 153 4.54 -6.54 15.63
C LYS A 153 3.60 -6.88 14.48
N THR A 154 3.72 -8.10 13.96
CA THR A 154 2.83 -8.67 12.93
C THR A 154 1.36 -8.34 13.19
N GLY A 155 0.69 -7.78 12.19
CA GLY A 155 -0.71 -7.38 12.22
C GLY A 155 -0.96 -5.93 12.67
N ASP A 156 0.02 -5.25 13.26
CA ASP A 156 -0.13 -3.85 13.65
C ASP A 156 -0.13 -2.93 12.42
N THR A 157 -0.78 -1.77 12.56
CA THR A 157 -0.85 -0.72 11.55
C THR A 157 -0.53 0.62 12.20
N PHE A 158 0.29 1.44 11.54
CA PHE A 158 0.66 2.77 12.02
C PHE A 158 0.83 3.74 10.84
N CYS A 159 0.83 5.04 11.11
CA CYS A 159 0.99 6.07 10.09
C CYS A 159 2.28 6.87 10.27
N ILE A 160 2.77 7.39 9.16
CA ILE A 160 3.85 8.38 9.07
C ILE A 160 3.21 9.65 8.49
N PRO A 161 3.05 10.72 9.29
CA PRO A 161 2.57 11.99 8.79
C PRO A 161 3.55 12.64 7.82
N SER A 162 3.03 13.50 6.93
CA SER A 162 3.85 14.26 5.98
C SER A 162 4.94 15.06 6.69
N TRP A 163 6.15 15.04 6.12
CA TRP A 163 7.34 15.75 6.59
C TRP A 163 7.88 15.35 7.96
N TYR A 164 7.38 14.27 8.56
CA TYR A 164 8.02 13.68 9.73
C TYR A 164 9.23 12.85 9.30
N LYS A 165 10.37 13.05 9.97
CA LYS A 165 11.53 12.16 9.78
C LYS A 165 11.23 10.83 10.44
N TYR A 166 11.50 9.73 9.74
CA TYR A 166 11.24 8.41 10.27
C TYR A 166 12.28 7.35 9.86
N GLN A 167 12.42 6.32 10.68
CA GLN A 167 13.30 5.17 10.44
C GLN A 167 12.75 3.94 11.14
N HIS A 168 12.85 2.77 10.50
CA HIS A 168 12.40 1.50 11.05
C HIS A 168 13.59 0.67 11.53
N PHE A 169 13.41 -0.05 12.63
CA PHE A 169 14.40 -0.93 13.24
C PHE A 169 13.76 -2.30 13.49
N ALA A 170 14.31 -3.35 12.89
CA ALA A 170 13.85 -4.71 13.12
C ALA A 170 14.46 -5.26 14.42
N ASN A 171 13.65 -5.96 15.21
CA ASN A 171 14.14 -6.74 16.34
C ASN A 171 14.96 -7.95 15.84
N GLU A 172 15.61 -8.64 16.78
CA GLU A 172 16.25 -9.92 16.52
C GLU A 172 15.22 -11.02 16.25
N GLY A 173 15.52 -11.93 15.32
CA GLY A 173 14.84 -13.21 15.12
C GLY A 173 14.18 -13.36 13.76
N GLU A 174 13.43 -12.35 13.29
CA GLU A 174 12.64 -12.47 12.06
C GLU A 174 12.84 -11.28 11.12
N THR A 175 12.93 -11.58 9.81
CA THR A 175 12.83 -10.58 8.76
C THR A 175 11.45 -9.93 8.78
N VAL A 176 11.44 -8.61 8.72
CA VAL A 176 10.23 -7.81 8.71
C VAL A 176 9.81 -7.54 7.28
N TYR A 177 8.51 -7.70 7.02
CA TYR A 177 7.90 -7.25 5.78
C TYR A 177 6.78 -6.27 6.09
N PHE A 178 6.77 -5.15 5.39
CA PHE A 178 5.70 -4.17 5.48
C PHE A 178 4.92 -4.11 4.18
N TYR A 179 3.61 -3.88 4.31
CA TYR A 179 2.84 -3.19 3.28
C TYR A 179 2.82 -1.70 3.63
N ARG A 180 2.98 -0.84 2.63
CA ARG A 180 2.86 0.61 2.75
C ARG A 180 1.93 1.11 1.64
N PHE A 181 0.95 1.92 1.99
CA PHE A 181 0.26 2.76 1.02
C PHE A 181 0.48 4.23 1.36
N ASP A 182 0.58 5.06 0.33
CA ASP A 182 0.96 6.47 0.43
C ASP A 182 0.23 7.32 -0.61
N ASP A 183 0.32 8.63 -0.46
CA ASP A 183 -0.24 9.63 -1.38
C ASP A 183 0.78 10.09 -2.45
N LYS A 184 1.88 9.33 -2.64
CA LYS A 184 2.98 9.72 -3.52
C LYS A 184 2.56 10.00 -4.96
N PRO A 185 1.68 9.20 -5.62
CA PRO A 185 1.22 9.50 -6.97
C PRO A 185 0.55 10.86 -7.08
N MET A 186 -0.35 11.19 -6.14
CA MET A 186 -1.03 12.49 -6.11
C MET A 186 -0.03 13.64 -5.92
N ILE A 187 0.80 13.55 -4.88
CA ILE A 187 1.72 14.63 -4.49
C ILE A 187 2.78 14.87 -5.58
N THR A 188 3.19 13.82 -6.29
CA THR A 188 4.07 13.94 -7.47
C THR A 188 3.35 14.64 -8.63
N ALA A 189 2.13 14.22 -8.96
CA ALA A 189 1.36 14.81 -10.06
C ALA A 189 1.06 16.30 -9.84
N LEU A 190 0.91 16.73 -8.59
CA LEU A 190 0.70 18.13 -8.22
C LEU A 190 2.01 18.95 -8.13
N GLY A 191 3.18 18.32 -8.31
CA GLY A 191 4.48 19.00 -8.21
C GLY A 191 4.95 19.27 -6.77
N PHE A 192 4.31 18.68 -5.77
CA PHE A 192 4.58 18.92 -4.34
C PHE A 192 5.52 17.88 -3.71
N TYR A 193 5.94 16.86 -4.45
CA TYR A 193 6.82 15.82 -3.91
C TYR A 193 8.22 16.38 -3.62
N ARG A 194 8.67 16.26 -2.37
CA ARG A 194 10.01 16.63 -1.91
C ARG A 194 10.53 15.58 -0.94
N THR A 195 11.86 15.45 -0.86
CA THR A 195 12.57 14.71 0.18
C THR A 195 13.55 15.65 0.89
N GLU A 196 13.99 15.30 2.11
CA GLU A 196 15.02 16.06 2.84
C GLU A 196 16.33 16.21 2.04
N GLU A 197 16.66 15.24 1.20
CA GLU A 197 17.90 15.18 0.42
C GLU A 197 17.80 15.87 -0.95
N MET A 198 16.62 16.38 -1.33
CA MET A 198 16.42 16.98 -2.64
C MET A 198 17.11 18.34 -2.73
N ASP A 199 17.91 18.55 -3.77
CA ASP A 199 18.46 19.86 -4.11
C ASP A 199 17.36 20.76 -4.68
N VAL A 200 16.86 21.66 -3.84
CA VAL A 200 15.77 22.57 -4.20
C VAL A 200 16.21 23.67 -5.17
N GLU A 201 17.51 23.99 -5.25
CA GLU A 201 18.01 25.00 -6.18
C GLU A 201 17.91 24.51 -7.64
N SER A 202 17.97 23.19 -7.85
CA SER A 202 17.77 22.60 -9.17
C SER A 202 16.39 22.91 -9.79
N LEU A 203 15.38 23.17 -8.95
CA LEU A 203 13.99 23.40 -9.36
C LEU A 203 13.78 24.71 -10.13
N VAL A 204 14.67 25.70 -9.96
CA VAL A 204 14.61 26.98 -10.69
C VAL A 204 15.54 27.00 -11.91
N SER A 205 16.28 25.92 -12.14
CA SER A 205 17.32 25.83 -13.18
C SER A 205 16.97 24.89 -14.34
N ALA A 206 15.81 24.23 -14.29
CA ALA A 206 15.32 23.29 -15.30
C ALA A 206 14.39 23.94 -16.34
#